data_AF-A0A7D8YDR8-F1
#
_entry.id   AF-A0A7D8YDR8-F1
#
_cell.length_a   1.000
_cell.length_b   1.000
_cell.length_c   1.000
_cell.angle_alpha   90.00
_cell.angle_beta   90.00
_cell.angle_gamma   90.00
#
_symmetry.space_group_name_H-M   'P 1'
#
loop_
_entity.id
_entity.type
_entity.pdbx_description
1 polymer ?
#
loop_
_entity_poly.entity_id
_entity_poly.type
_entity_poly.pdbx_seq_one_letter_code
_entity_poly.pdbx_strand_id
1 'polypeptide(L)'
;MRRCAALGAAIVLTAAPAVAANPNAAPATKPETRVVDRGAERLAPFFSPAFTNEPYELARVRAVQENKLMVLVIASDRSESSREMDRACWQHPQIVAWLRQHAIAVRAEVGLELSLARGLGVTRVPTVIVFDELGEAARVSGSRDAAWMRAWLTAVRDGRPVANSRPGRDTLTFRPQILELIHFRKMAEEGRTGEAATRLLQMYDNHATEDVYSFPARAREWADAVRVVVELDPTQRPRFLERIAQIEAKLDERETRAIRKDWIHLCQSLNEDHRIVEWFDTVWPDLGLPEGDALADLRFYARALGGPLTRAGRTAAWGQIEPDPVGMVIHAHRIEQELRDEHARLSRHERQSRTIRPVFAERTLIAHLAMLKADRPDDALRAARAAIALDASGGIRRAIVRAAIDADRAHPMHRDLLDPAAPPLLRDRLEQRLQRRVTTAPIPD
;
A
#
# COMPACT_ATOMS: atom_id res chain seq x y z
N MET A 1 -7.36 -8.58 -58.84
CA MET A 1 -6.04 -9.08 -59.29
C MET A 1 -4.99 -7.98 -59.14
N ARG A 2 -4.30 -7.92 -58.00
CA ARG A 2 -3.09 -7.09 -57.81
C ARG A 2 -2.07 -7.95 -57.05
N ARG A 3 -0.91 -8.16 -57.66
CA ARG A 3 0.17 -9.03 -57.19
C ARG A 3 0.91 -8.34 -56.03
N CYS A 4 1.01 -9.01 -54.88
CA CYS A 4 1.96 -8.67 -53.83
C CYS A 4 3.29 -9.39 -54.10
N ALA A 5 4.37 -8.63 -54.18
CA ALA A 5 5.74 -9.14 -54.26
C ALA A 5 6.28 -9.31 -52.84
N ALA A 6 6.74 -10.53 -52.52
CA ALA A 6 7.43 -10.86 -51.29
C ALA A 6 8.93 -10.55 -51.45
N LEU A 7 9.48 -9.74 -50.53
CA LEU A 7 10.93 -9.55 -50.36
C LEU A 7 11.39 -10.43 -49.19
N GLY A 8 12.19 -11.45 -49.51
CA GLY A 8 12.87 -12.28 -48.52
C GLY A 8 14.16 -11.62 -48.05
N ALA A 9 14.29 -11.43 -46.74
CA ALA A 9 15.53 -10.99 -46.10
C ALA A 9 16.36 -12.24 -45.72
N ALA A 10 17.58 -12.33 -46.25
CA ALA A 10 18.55 -13.35 -45.88
C ALA A 10 19.23 -12.97 -44.55
N ILE A 11 19.20 -13.89 -43.58
CA ILE A 11 19.93 -13.78 -42.32
C ILE A 11 21.30 -14.41 -42.51
N VAL A 12 22.36 -13.61 -42.35
CA VAL A 12 23.75 -14.09 -42.28
C VAL A 12 24.06 -14.42 -40.82
N LEU A 13 24.26 -15.70 -40.51
CA LEU A 13 24.83 -16.16 -39.25
C LEU A 13 26.35 -16.00 -39.31
N THR A 14 26.91 -15.15 -38.45
CA THR A 14 28.35 -15.12 -38.15
C THR A 14 28.65 -15.98 -36.92
N ALA A 15 29.52 -16.98 -37.09
CA ALA A 15 30.01 -17.82 -36.00
C ALA A 15 31.07 -17.06 -35.18
N ALA A 16 30.94 -17.10 -33.85
CA ALA A 16 31.92 -16.55 -32.92
C ALA A 16 33.14 -17.49 -32.79
N PRO A 17 34.36 -16.96 -32.59
CA PRO A 17 35.55 -17.79 -32.42
C PRO A 17 35.57 -18.44 -31.03
N ALA A 18 35.96 -19.72 -31.00
CA ALA A 18 36.20 -20.47 -29.78
C ALA A 18 37.48 -19.95 -29.09
N VAL A 19 37.34 -19.51 -27.84
CA VAL A 19 38.47 -19.15 -26.97
C VAL A 19 39.07 -20.45 -26.42
N ALA A 20 40.32 -20.73 -26.79
CA ALA A 20 41.09 -21.85 -26.26
C ALA A 20 41.47 -21.57 -24.78
N ALA A 21 41.13 -22.51 -23.90
CA ALA A 21 41.51 -22.47 -22.49
C ALA A 21 43.02 -22.77 -22.33
N ASN A 22 43.69 -21.95 -21.53
CA ASN A 22 45.10 -22.09 -21.19
C ASN A 22 45.27 -23.17 -20.09
N PRO A 23 45.97 -24.29 -20.35
CA PRO A 23 46.07 -25.42 -19.40
C PRO A 23 47.08 -25.23 -18.26
N ASN A 24 47.67 -24.03 -18.08
CA ASN A 24 48.75 -23.79 -17.09
C ASN A 24 48.40 -22.81 -15.95
N ALA A 25 47.12 -22.64 -15.59
CA ALA A 25 46.74 -21.83 -14.43
C ALA A 25 46.91 -22.61 -13.11
N ALA A 26 47.87 -22.20 -12.29
CA ALA A 26 48.08 -22.73 -10.93
C ALA A 26 46.84 -22.50 -10.04
N PRO A 27 46.53 -23.40 -9.08
CA PRO A 27 45.34 -23.30 -8.25
C PRO A 27 45.42 -22.06 -7.33
N ALA A 28 44.49 -21.13 -7.53
CA ALA A 28 44.31 -19.97 -6.66
C ALA A 28 43.91 -20.44 -5.25
N THR A 29 44.74 -20.10 -4.26
CA THR A 29 44.42 -20.28 -2.85
C THR A 29 43.18 -19.45 -2.50
N LYS A 30 42.16 -20.11 -1.93
CA LYS A 30 40.94 -19.47 -1.44
C LYS A 30 41.31 -18.40 -0.40
N PRO A 31 40.95 -17.12 -0.59
CA PRO A 31 41.10 -16.13 0.47
C PRO A 31 40.19 -16.51 1.63
N GLU A 32 40.74 -16.57 2.84
CA GLU A 32 39.99 -16.74 4.08
C GLU A 32 38.92 -15.65 4.20
N THR A 33 37.66 -16.08 4.19
CA THR A 33 36.51 -15.20 4.42
C THR A 33 36.51 -14.80 5.89
N ARG A 34 37.10 -13.65 6.21
CA ARG A 34 37.00 -13.02 7.52
C ARG A 34 35.54 -12.61 7.72
N VAL A 35 34.77 -13.41 8.46
CA VAL A 35 33.43 -13.05 8.91
C VAL A 35 33.59 -11.93 9.93
N VAL A 36 33.46 -10.69 9.48
CA VAL A 36 33.37 -9.53 10.37
C VAL A 36 32.00 -9.58 11.01
N ASP A 37 31.97 -9.93 12.30
CA ASP A 37 30.81 -9.84 13.16
C ASP A 37 30.42 -8.34 13.29
N ARG A 38 29.51 -7.89 12.42
CA ARG A 38 28.88 -6.56 12.51
C ARG A 38 27.78 -6.60 13.58
N GLY A 39 28.19 -6.88 14.81
CA GLY A 39 27.33 -6.82 15.97
C GLY A 39 26.84 -5.39 16.20
N ALA A 40 25.54 -5.19 15.99
CA ALA A 40 24.68 -4.25 16.73
C ALA A 40 25.21 -2.83 17.08
N GLU A 41 26.05 -2.21 16.25
CA GLU A 41 26.06 -0.75 16.18
C GLU A 41 24.67 -0.33 15.67
N ARG A 42 23.80 0.07 16.61
CA ARG A 42 22.54 0.75 16.31
C ARG A 42 22.90 1.96 15.45
N LEU A 43 22.75 1.79 14.13
CA LEU A 43 22.88 2.86 13.15
C LEU A 43 22.12 4.05 13.71
N ALA A 44 22.84 5.14 14.02
CA ALA A 44 22.22 6.37 14.45
C ALA A 44 21.07 6.69 13.47
N PRO A 45 19.89 7.08 13.98
CA PRO A 45 18.70 7.21 13.17
C PRO A 45 19.03 8.02 11.93
N PHE A 46 18.73 7.43 10.79
CA PHE A 46 19.03 7.87 9.44
C PHE A 46 18.16 9.09 9.05
N PHE A 47 18.11 10.09 9.93
CA PHE A 47 17.11 11.14 9.92
C PHE A 47 17.81 12.48 10.15
N SER A 48 18.01 13.21 9.05
CA SER A 48 18.32 14.64 9.16
C SER A 48 17.11 15.34 9.78
N PRO A 49 17.32 16.27 10.74
CA PRO A 49 16.24 17.04 11.36
C PRO A 49 15.58 18.05 10.41
N ALA A 50 15.97 18.06 9.12
CA ALA A 50 15.33 18.88 8.10
C ALA A 50 14.04 18.25 7.54
N PHE A 51 13.88 16.92 7.63
CA PHE A 51 12.72 16.24 7.06
C PHE A 51 11.59 16.13 8.07
N THR A 52 10.38 16.35 7.58
CA THR A 52 9.14 16.10 8.33
C THR A 52 8.70 14.65 8.17
N ASN A 53 7.98 14.13 9.17
CA ASN A 53 7.31 12.82 9.09
C ASN A 53 5.86 12.97 8.59
N GLU A 54 5.62 13.95 7.72
CA GLU A 54 4.31 14.16 7.09
C GLU A 54 4.19 13.29 5.84
N PRO A 55 3.01 12.70 5.58
CA PRO A 55 2.71 12.07 4.29
C PRO A 55 2.94 13.05 3.13
N TYR A 56 3.37 12.51 1.99
CA TYR A 56 3.63 13.26 0.76
C TYR A 56 2.50 14.25 0.41
N GLU A 57 1.25 13.80 0.51
CA GLU A 57 0.07 14.59 0.14
C GLU A 57 -0.12 15.81 1.06
N LEU A 58 0.03 15.61 2.37
CA LEU A 58 -0.14 16.69 3.36
C LEU A 58 0.98 17.72 3.25
N ALA A 59 2.22 17.26 3.08
CA ALA A 59 3.35 18.15 2.90
C ALA A 59 3.25 19.00 1.64
N ARG A 60 2.67 18.46 0.55
CA ARG A 60 2.44 19.23 -0.68
C ARG A 60 1.42 20.34 -0.47
N VAL A 61 0.33 20.06 0.26
CA VAL A 61 -0.66 21.07 0.64
C VAL A 61 -0.05 22.14 1.52
N ARG A 62 0.70 21.71 2.54
CA ARG A 62 1.37 22.62 3.47
C ARG A 62 2.38 23.52 2.76
N ALA A 63 3.14 22.98 1.80
CA ALA A 63 4.08 23.75 1.00
C ALA A 63 3.39 24.89 0.25
N VAL A 64 2.25 24.60 -0.42
CA VAL A 64 1.43 25.62 -1.10
C VAL A 64 0.90 26.66 -0.10
N GLN A 65 0.35 26.21 1.05
CA GLN A 65 -0.19 27.12 2.07
C GLN A 65 0.86 28.05 2.68
N GLU A 66 2.08 27.55 2.89
CA GLU A 66 3.20 28.34 3.43
C GLU A 66 3.96 29.13 2.36
N ASN A 67 3.53 29.08 1.09
CA ASN A 67 4.24 29.63 -0.07
C ASN A 67 5.72 29.18 -0.11
N LYS A 68 5.93 27.87 0.07
CA LYS A 68 7.22 27.20 0.09
C LYS A 68 7.28 26.12 -0.99
N LEU A 69 8.50 25.72 -1.35
CA LEU A 69 8.70 24.52 -2.17
C LEU A 69 8.39 23.26 -1.35
N MET A 70 7.99 22.19 -2.03
CA MET A 70 8.05 20.85 -1.44
C MET A 70 9.29 20.13 -1.97
N VAL A 71 10.12 19.60 -1.08
CA VAL A 71 11.30 18.79 -1.46
C VAL A 71 11.05 17.35 -1.03
N LEU A 72 10.76 16.47 -1.98
CA LEU A 72 10.60 15.04 -1.76
C LEU A 72 11.91 14.31 -2.07
N VAL A 73 12.39 13.51 -1.12
CA VAL A 73 13.53 12.62 -1.31
C VAL A 73 13.06 11.18 -1.23
N ILE A 74 13.11 10.47 -2.36
CA ILE A 74 12.90 9.01 -2.39
C ILE A 74 14.26 8.34 -2.21
N ALA A 75 14.40 7.60 -1.12
CA ALA A 75 15.66 6.98 -0.71
C ALA A 75 15.45 5.51 -0.35
N SER A 76 16.57 4.80 -0.15
CA SER A 76 16.56 3.50 0.52
C SER A 76 17.69 3.34 1.51
N ASP A 77 17.40 2.88 2.72
CA ASP A 77 18.42 2.50 3.73
C ASP A 77 19.37 1.39 3.24
N ARG A 78 18.90 0.55 2.31
CA ARG A 78 19.67 -0.51 1.64
C ARG A 78 20.55 0.02 0.50
N SER A 79 20.33 1.24 0.03
CA SER A 79 21.10 1.85 -1.07
C SER A 79 22.31 2.62 -0.52
N GLU A 80 23.52 2.17 -0.85
CA GLU A 80 24.75 2.86 -0.44
C GLU A 80 24.79 4.33 -0.91
N SER A 81 24.34 4.61 -2.13
CA SER A 81 24.24 5.97 -2.66
C SER A 81 23.29 6.85 -1.85
N SER A 82 22.20 6.28 -1.28
CA SER A 82 21.32 7.02 -0.38
C SER A 82 22.01 7.33 0.95
N ARG A 83 22.80 6.39 1.49
CA ARG A 83 23.58 6.61 2.73
C ARG A 83 24.74 7.57 2.58
N GLU A 84 25.34 7.61 1.41
CA GLU A 84 26.32 8.63 1.08
C GLU A 84 25.68 10.02 1.06
N MET A 85 24.54 10.16 0.37
CA MET A 85 23.82 11.43 0.25
C MET A 85 23.34 11.96 1.61
N ASP A 86 22.85 11.10 2.49
CA ASP A 86 22.47 11.47 3.86
C ASP A 86 23.63 12.11 4.63
N ARG A 87 24.81 11.47 4.60
CA ARG A 87 26.00 11.94 5.29
C ARG A 87 26.58 13.20 4.68
N ALA A 88 26.69 13.25 3.35
CA ALA A 88 27.38 14.31 2.64
C ALA A 88 26.51 15.56 2.35
N CYS A 89 25.19 15.40 2.34
CA CYS A 89 24.25 16.47 1.97
C CYS A 89 23.23 16.76 3.07
N TRP A 90 22.39 15.79 3.44
CA TRP A 90 21.20 16.09 4.23
C TRP A 90 21.47 16.50 5.68
N GLN A 91 22.58 16.03 6.26
CA GLN A 91 23.01 16.43 7.61
C GLN A 91 23.77 17.77 7.62
N HIS A 92 24.09 18.34 6.45
CA HIS A 92 24.88 19.55 6.37
C HIS A 92 24.08 20.77 6.90
N PRO A 93 24.61 21.55 7.87
CA PRO A 93 23.85 22.63 8.52
C PRO A 93 23.25 23.66 7.55
N GLN A 94 23.97 23.96 6.46
CA GLN A 94 23.49 24.92 5.47
C GLN A 94 22.30 24.39 4.65
N ILE A 95 22.21 23.08 4.41
CA ILE A 95 21.05 22.46 3.75
C ILE A 95 19.85 22.47 4.71
N VAL A 96 20.07 22.08 5.97
CA VAL A 96 19.03 22.09 7.01
C VAL A 96 18.43 23.49 7.17
N ALA A 97 19.27 24.52 7.27
CA ALA A 97 18.83 25.91 7.37
C ALA A 97 18.04 26.35 6.12
N TRP A 98 18.53 26.01 4.94
CA TRP A 98 17.86 26.35 3.67
C TRP A 98 16.47 25.71 3.58
N LEU A 99 16.36 24.41 3.89
CA LEU A 99 15.08 23.69 3.85
C LEU A 99 14.08 24.32 4.82
N ARG A 100 14.46 24.60 6.07
CA ARG A 100 13.57 25.24 7.05
C ARG A 100 13.02 26.59 6.57
N GLN A 101 13.84 27.37 5.87
CA GLN A 101 13.47 28.69 5.40
C GLN A 101 12.60 28.64 4.14
N HIS A 102 12.87 27.72 3.20
CA HIS A 102 12.32 27.79 1.85
C HIS A 102 11.46 26.60 1.43
N ALA A 103 11.43 25.51 2.20
CA ALA A 103 10.78 24.28 1.78
C ALA A 103 10.11 23.49 2.91
N ILE A 104 9.15 22.66 2.53
CA ILE A 104 8.69 21.51 3.31
C ILE A 104 9.40 20.28 2.76
N ALA A 105 10.32 19.71 3.53
CA ALA A 105 11.08 18.53 3.11
C ALA A 105 10.42 17.24 3.63
N VAL A 106 10.18 16.30 2.72
CA VAL A 106 9.67 14.96 3.01
C VAL A 106 10.62 13.91 2.49
N ARG A 107 10.72 12.81 3.22
CA ARG A 107 11.46 11.64 2.80
C ARG A 107 10.51 10.45 2.69
N ALA A 108 10.56 9.77 1.55
CA ALA A 108 9.85 8.52 1.32
C ALA A 108 10.85 7.37 1.20
N GLU A 109 10.63 6.29 1.95
CA GLU A 109 11.42 5.06 1.84
C GLU A 109 10.83 4.19 0.72
N VAL A 110 11.61 3.95 -0.34
CA VAL A 110 11.11 3.24 -1.54
C VAL A 110 10.60 1.83 -1.23
N GLY A 111 11.17 1.17 -0.21
CA GLY A 111 10.72 -0.15 0.24
C GLY A 111 9.34 -0.14 0.91
N LEU A 112 8.94 1.00 1.49
CA LEU A 112 7.66 1.17 2.20
C LEU A 112 6.61 1.86 1.34
N GLU A 113 7.04 2.72 0.42
CA GLU A 113 6.20 3.58 -0.43
C GLU A 113 6.39 3.30 -1.92
N LEU A 114 6.48 2.02 -2.28
CA LEU A 114 6.73 1.59 -3.67
C LEU A 114 5.68 2.14 -4.67
N SER A 115 4.43 2.29 -4.25
CA SER A 115 3.36 2.88 -5.08
C SER A 115 3.63 4.36 -5.40
N LEU A 116 4.08 5.14 -4.40
CA LEU A 116 4.44 6.55 -4.60
C LEU A 116 5.63 6.65 -5.54
N ALA A 117 6.70 5.88 -5.29
CA ALA A 117 7.89 5.89 -6.13
C ALA A 117 7.58 5.51 -7.59
N ARG A 118 6.75 4.48 -7.82
CA ARG A 118 6.29 4.09 -9.16
C ARG A 118 5.43 5.16 -9.81
N GLY A 119 4.49 5.75 -9.06
CA GLY A 119 3.64 6.83 -9.56
C GLY A 119 4.43 8.09 -9.94
N LEU A 120 5.53 8.35 -9.24
CA LEU A 120 6.48 9.43 -9.55
C LEU A 120 7.50 9.03 -10.62
N GLY A 121 7.41 7.83 -11.21
CA GLY A 121 8.36 7.37 -12.23
C GLY A 121 9.81 7.25 -11.73
N VAL A 122 10.00 7.02 -10.42
CA VAL A 122 11.34 6.88 -9.83
C VAL A 122 11.89 5.49 -10.13
N THR A 123 12.96 5.46 -10.94
CA THR A 123 13.64 4.22 -11.36
C THR A 123 14.95 3.97 -10.62
N ARG A 124 15.46 4.97 -9.87
CA ARG A 124 16.73 4.93 -9.15
C ARG A 124 16.63 5.69 -7.83
N VAL A 125 17.38 5.28 -6.82
CA VAL A 125 17.48 5.98 -5.53
C VAL A 125 18.95 6.30 -5.19
N PRO A 126 19.25 7.44 -4.57
CA PRO A 126 18.29 8.47 -4.15
C PRO A 126 17.78 9.27 -5.35
N THR A 127 16.53 9.75 -5.27
CA THR A 127 15.96 10.72 -6.22
C THR A 127 15.32 11.85 -5.43
N VAL A 128 15.68 13.08 -5.79
CA VAL A 128 15.12 14.32 -5.23
C VAL A 128 14.18 14.92 -6.26
N ILE A 129 12.98 15.25 -5.83
CA ILE A 129 11.94 15.87 -6.64
C ILE A 129 11.50 17.13 -5.89
N VAL A 130 11.50 18.25 -6.58
CA VAL A 130 11.03 19.54 -6.04
C VAL A 130 9.71 19.86 -6.71
N PHE A 131 8.72 20.17 -5.89
CA PHE A 131 7.43 20.66 -6.35
C PHE A 131 7.24 22.13 -5.93
N ASP A 132 6.64 22.89 -6.83
CA ASP A 132 6.10 24.23 -6.57
C ASP A 132 4.55 24.18 -6.64
N GLU A 133 3.92 25.35 -6.72
CA GLU A 133 2.46 25.48 -6.86
C GLU A 133 1.91 24.96 -8.19
N LEU A 134 2.74 24.88 -9.23
CA LEU A 134 2.35 24.46 -10.58
C LEU A 134 2.56 22.96 -10.81
N GLY A 135 3.44 22.31 -10.05
CA GLY A 135 3.75 20.91 -10.27
C GLY A 135 5.14 20.50 -9.83
N GLU A 136 5.70 19.48 -10.49
CA GLU A 136 7.12 19.15 -10.40
C GLU A 136 7.95 20.23 -11.09
N ALA A 137 8.67 21.02 -10.30
CA ALA A 137 9.56 22.07 -10.78
C ALA A 137 10.89 21.50 -11.29
N ALA A 138 11.44 20.52 -10.58
CA ALA A 138 12.72 19.91 -10.93
C ALA A 138 12.94 18.54 -10.30
N ARG A 139 13.82 17.75 -10.93
CA ARG A 139 14.20 16.42 -10.43
C ARG A 139 15.66 16.12 -10.68
N VAL A 140 16.28 15.42 -9.73
CA VAL A 140 17.64 14.87 -9.87
C VAL A 140 17.76 13.50 -9.21
N SER A 141 18.49 12.58 -9.84
CA SER A 141 18.80 11.26 -9.28
C SER A 141 20.30 11.08 -9.00
N GLY A 142 20.60 10.25 -7.99
CA GLY A 142 21.94 9.92 -7.52
C GLY A 142 22.43 10.80 -6.38
N SER A 143 23.45 10.32 -5.66
CA SER A 143 24.09 11.05 -4.56
C SER A 143 24.69 12.38 -5.02
N ARG A 144 24.58 13.41 -4.17
CA ARG A 144 25.13 14.76 -4.36
C ARG A 144 25.64 15.27 -3.02
N ASP A 145 26.64 16.14 -3.05
CA ASP A 145 27.10 16.85 -1.86
C ASP A 145 26.20 18.05 -1.51
N ALA A 146 26.40 18.61 -0.32
CA ALA A 146 25.64 19.75 0.19
C ALA A 146 25.80 21.03 -0.65
N ALA A 147 26.98 21.31 -1.18
CA ALA A 147 27.24 22.55 -1.92
C ALA A 147 26.48 22.55 -3.25
N TRP A 148 26.56 21.43 -3.97
CA TRP A 148 25.83 21.20 -5.20
C TRP A 148 24.32 21.24 -4.95
N MET A 149 23.82 20.52 -3.93
CA MET A 149 22.39 20.47 -3.64
C MET A 149 21.82 21.85 -3.28
N ARG A 150 22.54 22.65 -2.48
CA ARG A 150 22.09 23.99 -2.12
C ARG A 150 22.00 24.90 -3.34
N ALA A 151 23.01 24.87 -4.21
CA ALA A 151 23.03 25.65 -5.44
C ALA A 151 21.87 25.25 -6.36
N TRP A 152 21.63 23.94 -6.49
CA TRP A 152 20.53 23.39 -7.29
C TRP A 152 19.16 23.81 -6.72
N LEU A 153 18.89 23.59 -5.43
CA LEU A 153 17.65 23.98 -4.76
C LEU A 153 17.37 25.49 -4.86
N THR A 154 18.41 26.30 -4.72
CA THR A 154 18.31 27.77 -4.87
C THR A 154 17.95 28.14 -6.31
N ALA A 155 18.57 27.51 -7.30
CA ALA A 155 18.23 27.75 -8.70
C ALA A 155 16.78 27.34 -9.02
N VAL A 156 16.29 26.20 -8.51
CA VAL A 156 14.88 25.80 -8.65
C VAL A 156 13.95 26.85 -8.04
N ARG A 157 14.21 27.28 -6.81
CA ARG A 157 13.42 28.31 -6.10
C ARG A 157 13.36 29.63 -6.88
N ASP A 158 14.50 30.03 -7.45
CA ASP A 158 14.60 31.29 -8.20
C ASP A 158 14.03 31.17 -9.64
N GLY A 159 13.43 30.03 -10.01
CA GLY A 159 12.94 29.78 -11.37
C GLY A 159 14.05 29.69 -12.42
N ARG A 160 15.30 29.47 -12.01
CA ARG A 160 16.44 29.39 -12.92
C ARG A 160 16.57 27.97 -13.50
N PRO A 161 16.98 27.84 -14.78
CA PRO A 161 17.28 26.55 -15.37
C PRO A 161 18.31 25.79 -14.54
N VAL A 162 18.00 24.54 -14.22
CA VAL A 162 18.86 23.66 -13.43
C VAL A 162 19.45 22.55 -14.28
N ALA A 163 20.77 22.38 -14.22
CA ALA A 163 21.47 21.31 -14.92
C ALA A 163 20.97 19.92 -14.48
N ASN A 164 20.88 19.00 -15.44
CA ASN A 164 20.42 17.62 -15.22
C ASN A 164 18.99 17.49 -14.68
N SER A 165 18.20 18.57 -14.67
CA SER A 165 16.76 18.46 -14.46
C SER A 165 16.11 18.01 -15.75
N ARG A 166 15.50 16.84 -15.70
CA ARG A 166 14.48 16.46 -16.67
C ARG A 166 13.16 16.64 -15.93
N PRO A 167 12.24 17.53 -16.36
CA PRO A 167 10.89 17.49 -15.82
C PRO A 167 10.38 16.07 -16.04
N GLY A 168 10.11 15.36 -14.94
CA GLY A 168 9.52 14.04 -15.01
C GLY A 168 8.17 14.12 -15.73
N ARG A 169 7.72 13.01 -16.32
CA ARG A 169 6.27 12.82 -16.49
C ARG A 169 5.73 12.71 -15.07
N ASP A 170 5.29 13.83 -14.49
CA ASP A 170 4.49 13.78 -13.27
C ASP A 170 3.15 13.12 -13.63
N THR A 171 3.14 11.79 -13.68
CA THR A 171 1.91 11.00 -13.81
C THR A 171 1.07 11.09 -12.55
N LEU A 172 1.68 11.50 -11.43
CA LEU A 172 0.99 11.97 -10.23
C LEU A 172 0.84 13.49 -10.29
N THR A 173 0.38 14.01 -11.44
CA THR A 173 -0.11 15.39 -11.51
C THR A 173 -0.97 15.58 -10.27
N PHE A 174 -0.51 16.44 -9.37
CA PHE A 174 -1.20 16.74 -8.11
C PHE A 174 -2.42 17.51 -8.48
N ARG A 175 -3.37 16.68 -8.80
CA ARG A 175 -4.58 16.99 -9.48
C ARG A 175 -5.38 17.78 -8.44
N PRO A 176 -5.95 18.96 -8.81
CA PRO A 176 -6.79 19.78 -7.94
C PRO A 176 -7.68 18.99 -6.97
N GLN A 177 -8.10 17.80 -7.37
CA GLN A 177 -8.75 16.74 -6.61
C GLN A 177 -8.22 16.49 -5.19
N ILE A 178 -6.91 16.42 -4.90
CA ILE A 178 -6.44 16.22 -3.50
C ILE A 178 -6.68 17.47 -2.64
N LEU A 179 -6.46 18.65 -3.22
CA LEU A 179 -6.78 19.92 -2.56
C LEU A 179 -8.27 20.05 -2.32
N GLU A 180 -9.09 19.67 -3.31
CA GLU A 180 -10.55 19.56 -3.16
C GLU A 180 -10.92 18.56 -2.06
N LEU A 181 -10.15 17.46 -1.91
CA LEU A 181 -10.38 16.52 -0.81
C LEU A 181 -10.15 17.14 0.57
N ILE A 182 -9.03 17.85 0.74
CA ILE A 182 -8.76 18.54 2.00
C ILE A 182 -9.76 19.66 2.24
N HIS A 183 -10.16 20.36 1.18
CA HIS A 183 -11.18 21.39 1.24
C HIS A 183 -12.55 20.84 1.67
N PHE A 184 -13.00 19.68 1.17
CA PHE A 184 -14.27 19.10 1.65
C PHE A 184 -14.19 18.70 3.11
N ARG A 185 -13.08 18.11 3.58
CA ARG A 185 -12.96 17.69 4.99
C ARG A 185 -13.14 18.89 5.89
N LYS A 186 -12.45 19.99 5.55
CA LYS A 186 -12.59 21.26 6.24
C LYS A 186 -14.00 21.82 6.18
N MET A 187 -14.66 21.80 5.00
CA MET A 187 -16.06 22.22 4.89
C MET A 187 -17.00 21.39 5.77
N ALA A 188 -16.80 20.07 5.81
CA ALA A 188 -17.61 19.18 6.64
C ALA A 188 -17.38 19.44 8.14
N GLU A 189 -16.12 19.64 8.56
CA GLU A 189 -15.75 20.02 9.93
C GLU A 189 -16.32 21.39 10.34
N GLU A 190 -16.47 22.32 9.40
CA GLU A 190 -17.13 23.63 9.58
C GLU A 190 -18.66 23.54 9.61
N GLY A 191 -19.25 22.34 9.52
CA GLY A 191 -20.70 22.13 9.46
C GLY A 191 -21.34 22.44 8.11
N ARG A 192 -20.54 22.71 7.07
CA ARG A 192 -21.00 22.95 5.68
C ARG A 192 -21.11 21.63 4.90
N THR A 193 -21.73 20.62 5.52
CA THR A 193 -21.85 19.26 4.98
C THR A 193 -22.61 19.19 3.65
N GLY A 194 -23.65 20.01 3.45
CA GLY A 194 -24.39 20.09 2.19
C GLY A 194 -23.57 20.61 1.00
N GLU A 195 -22.68 21.57 1.24
CA GLU A 195 -21.74 22.08 0.23
C GLU A 195 -20.64 21.06 -0.06
N ALA A 196 -20.09 20.44 0.99
CA ALA A 196 -19.11 19.36 0.86
C ALA A 196 -19.67 18.19 0.04
N ALA A 197 -20.92 17.78 0.32
CA ALA A 197 -21.61 16.74 -0.45
C ALA A 197 -21.76 17.12 -1.93
N THR A 198 -22.17 18.36 -2.21
CA THR A 198 -22.32 18.86 -3.58
C THR A 198 -21.00 18.82 -4.34
N ARG A 199 -19.90 19.27 -3.71
CA ARG A 199 -18.57 19.27 -4.31
C ARG A 199 -18.05 17.86 -4.55
N LEU A 200 -18.22 16.95 -3.59
CA LEU A 200 -17.85 15.55 -3.77
C LEU A 200 -18.60 14.91 -4.95
N LEU A 201 -19.91 15.13 -5.06
CA LEU A 201 -20.70 14.63 -6.20
C LEU A 201 -20.23 15.23 -7.53
N GLN A 202 -19.91 16.52 -7.57
CA GLN A 202 -19.31 17.15 -8.75
C GLN A 202 -17.95 16.53 -9.12
N MET A 203 -17.12 16.17 -8.14
CA MET A 203 -15.86 15.45 -8.41
C MET A 203 -16.13 14.07 -9.02
N TYR A 204 -17.14 13.35 -8.49
CA TYR A 204 -17.60 12.10 -9.08
C TYR A 204 -18.05 12.27 -10.53
N ASP A 205 -18.70 13.37 -10.88
CA ASP A 205 -19.16 13.65 -12.25
C ASP A 205 -18.01 14.04 -13.18
N ASN A 206 -17.17 14.99 -12.76
CA ASN A 206 -16.10 15.55 -13.57
C ASN A 206 -15.02 14.52 -13.92
N HIS A 207 -14.80 13.54 -13.04
CA HIS A 207 -13.78 12.51 -13.23
C HIS A 207 -14.37 11.13 -13.55
N ALA A 208 -15.67 11.02 -13.77
CA ALA A 208 -16.32 9.74 -14.11
C ALA A 208 -15.73 9.08 -15.37
N THR A 209 -15.16 9.87 -16.29
CA THR A 209 -14.68 9.46 -17.60
C THR A 209 -13.19 9.07 -17.64
N GLU A 210 -12.43 9.41 -16.60
CA GLU A 210 -11.02 9.08 -16.52
C GLU A 210 -10.84 7.70 -15.88
N ASP A 211 -9.90 6.92 -16.42
CA ASP A 211 -9.55 5.60 -15.90
C ASP A 211 -9.22 5.71 -14.40
N VAL A 212 -9.88 4.93 -13.52
CA VAL A 212 -9.60 4.92 -12.06
C VAL A 212 -8.13 4.57 -11.78
N TYR A 213 -7.43 3.91 -12.70
CA TYR A 213 -5.99 3.69 -12.60
C TYR A 213 -5.16 4.98 -12.68
N SER A 214 -5.69 6.05 -13.29
CA SER A 214 -5.07 7.39 -13.27
C SER A 214 -5.22 8.09 -11.92
N PHE A 215 -6.11 7.62 -11.04
CA PHE A 215 -6.28 8.18 -9.70
C PHE A 215 -6.63 7.09 -8.66
N PRO A 216 -5.67 6.29 -8.18
CA PRO A 216 -5.89 5.28 -7.15
C PRO A 216 -6.50 5.83 -5.85
N ALA A 217 -6.27 7.11 -5.56
CA ALA A 217 -6.86 7.84 -4.45
C ALA A 217 -8.39 7.99 -4.59
N ARG A 218 -8.94 8.03 -5.82
CA ARG A 218 -10.39 8.16 -6.08
C ARG A 218 -11.20 7.17 -5.26
N ALA A 219 -10.88 5.89 -5.47
CA ALA A 219 -11.73 4.82 -4.99
C ALA A 219 -11.74 4.75 -3.45
N ARG A 220 -10.62 5.10 -2.79
CA ARG A 220 -10.53 5.04 -1.33
C ARG A 220 -10.82 6.37 -0.65
N GLU A 221 -10.14 7.44 -1.05
CA GLU A 221 -10.22 8.73 -0.35
C GLU A 221 -11.57 9.41 -0.53
N TRP A 222 -12.23 9.23 -1.68
CA TRP A 222 -13.56 9.82 -1.92
C TRP A 222 -14.64 9.03 -1.18
N ALA A 223 -14.50 7.72 -1.16
CA ALA A 223 -15.31 6.85 -0.33
C ALA A 223 -15.21 7.24 1.15
N ASP A 224 -13.98 7.39 1.68
CA ASP A 224 -13.76 7.86 3.05
C ASP A 224 -14.33 9.27 3.28
N ALA A 225 -14.27 10.16 2.27
CA ALA A 225 -14.89 11.48 2.29
C ALA A 225 -16.42 11.43 2.44
N VAL A 226 -17.05 10.58 1.63
CA VAL A 226 -18.50 10.35 1.66
C VAL A 226 -18.92 9.86 3.05
N ARG A 227 -18.18 8.91 3.62
CA ARG A 227 -18.44 8.42 4.99
C ARG A 227 -18.41 9.56 6.01
N VAL A 228 -17.36 10.40 5.99
CA VAL A 228 -17.26 11.55 6.91
C VAL A 228 -18.43 12.51 6.77
N VAL A 229 -18.82 12.87 5.54
CA VAL A 229 -19.96 13.77 5.29
C VAL A 229 -21.26 13.17 5.80
N VAL A 230 -21.51 11.87 5.57
CA VAL A 230 -22.73 11.18 6.01
C VAL A 230 -22.76 10.95 7.52
N GLU A 231 -21.62 10.71 8.16
CA GLU A 231 -21.51 10.59 9.62
C GLU A 231 -21.80 11.93 10.31
N LEU A 232 -21.34 13.05 9.74
CA LEU A 232 -21.59 14.39 10.26
C LEU A 232 -23.01 14.90 9.95
N ASP A 233 -23.55 14.55 8.79
CA ASP A 233 -24.90 14.92 8.36
C ASP A 233 -25.58 13.78 7.59
N PRO A 234 -26.34 12.91 8.30
CA PRO A 234 -27.06 11.80 7.69
C PRO A 234 -28.07 12.21 6.61
N THR A 235 -28.51 13.47 6.57
CA THR A 235 -29.46 13.95 5.54
C THR A 235 -28.85 13.96 4.14
N GLN A 236 -27.52 13.92 4.01
CA GLN A 236 -26.83 13.82 2.71
C GLN A 236 -26.83 12.40 2.13
N ARG A 237 -27.11 11.36 2.94
CA ARG A 237 -27.07 9.95 2.52
C ARG A 237 -27.88 9.65 1.23
N PRO A 238 -29.13 10.14 1.07
CA PRO A 238 -29.92 9.84 -0.13
C PRO A 238 -29.24 10.28 -1.43
N ARG A 239 -28.47 11.39 -1.43
CA ARG A 239 -27.76 11.89 -2.61
C ARG A 239 -26.64 10.94 -3.05
N PHE A 240 -25.94 10.32 -2.10
CA PHE A 240 -24.90 9.34 -2.42
C PHE A 240 -25.49 7.97 -2.78
N LEU A 241 -26.66 7.61 -2.26
CA LEU A 241 -27.40 6.42 -2.73
C LEU A 241 -27.89 6.60 -4.17
N GLU A 242 -28.38 7.78 -4.53
CA GLU A 242 -28.69 8.13 -5.92
C GLU A 242 -27.43 8.00 -6.79
N ARG A 243 -26.26 8.42 -6.29
CA ARG A 243 -25.00 8.22 -7.00
C ARG A 243 -24.63 6.75 -7.19
N ILE A 244 -24.88 5.89 -6.20
CA ILE A 244 -24.72 4.43 -6.37
C ILE A 244 -25.60 3.93 -7.51
N ALA A 245 -26.88 4.30 -7.54
CA ALA A 245 -27.80 3.90 -8.60
C ALA A 245 -27.36 4.38 -10.00
N GLN A 246 -26.83 5.59 -10.10
CA GLN A 246 -26.25 6.11 -11.35
C GLN A 246 -25.02 5.32 -11.80
N ILE A 247 -24.17 4.87 -10.85
CA ILE A 247 -23.01 4.03 -11.16
C ILE A 247 -23.46 2.62 -11.57
N GLU A 248 -24.51 2.07 -10.95
CA GLU A 248 -25.13 0.79 -11.33
C GLU A 248 -25.64 0.84 -12.78
N ALA A 249 -26.39 1.88 -13.15
CA ALA A 249 -26.82 2.06 -14.54
C ALA A 249 -25.64 2.11 -15.53
N LYS A 250 -24.53 2.75 -15.16
CA LYS A 250 -23.30 2.77 -15.97
C LYS A 250 -22.61 1.40 -16.06
N LEU A 251 -22.70 0.59 -15.02
CA LEU A 251 -22.16 -0.77 -15.02
C LEU A 251 -22.95 -1.67 -15.97
N ASP A 252 -24.27 -1.50 -16.04
CA ASP A 252 -25.14 -2.21 -16.97
C ASP A 252 -24.86 -1.80 -18.44
N GLU A 253 -24.56 -0.52 -18.68
CA GLU A 253 -24.17 -0.02 -20.01
C GLU A 253 -22.77 -0.46 -20.44
N ARG A 254 -21.79 -0.33 -19.53
CA ARG A 254 -20.37 -0.62 -19.79
C ARG A 254 -19.63 -0.93 -18.49
N GLU A 255 -19.50 -2.22 -18.20
CA GLU A 255 -18.67 -2.64 -17.08
C GLU A 255 -17.18 -2.41 -17.36
N THR A 256 -16.51 -1.70 -16.45
CA THR A 256 -15.05 -1.60 -16.41
C THR A 256 -14.56 -1.80 -14.98
N ARG A 257 -13.31 -2.26 -14.82
CA ARG A 257 -12.72 -2.43 -13.49
C ARG A 257 -12.71 -1.16 -12.65
N ALA A 258 -12.55 -0.03 -13.32
CA ALA A 258 -12.60 1.29 -12.74
C ALA A 258 -13.97 1.59 -12.11
N ILE A 259 -15.05 1.49 -12.91
CA ILE A 259 -16.41 1.79 -12.46
C ILE A 259 -16.84 0.83 -11.34
N ARG A 260 -16.55 -0.48 -11.48
CA ARG A 260 -16.91 -1.49 -10.47
C ARG A 260 -16.19 -1.24 -9.14
N LYS A 261 -14.91 -0.89 -9.19
CA LYS A 261 -14.14 -0.55 -7.98
C LYS A 261 -14.73 0.67 -7.26
N ASP A 262 -15.10 1.71 -8.02
CA ASP A 262 -15.73 2.91 -7.47
C ASP A 262 -17.07 2.59 -6.79
N TRP A 263 -17.91 1.78 -7.45
CA TRP A 263 -19.16 1.26 -6.88
C TRP A 263 -18.94 0.50 -5.57
N ILE A 264 -18.01 -0.46 -5.53
CA ILE A 264 -17.70 -1.24 -4.31
C ILE A 264 -17.35 -0.30 -3.15
N HIS A 265 -16.44 0.65 -3.35
CA HIS A 265 -16.00 1.53 -2.28
C HIS A 265 -17.07 2.53 -1.82
N LEU A 266 -17.90 3.03 -2.74
CA LEU A 266 -19.03 3.88 -2.39
C LEU A 266 -20.08 3.12 -1.57
N CYS A 267 -20.41 1.89 -1.98
CA CYS A 267 -21.29 0.99 -1.21
C CYS A 267 -20.75 0.78 0.20
N GLN A 268 -19.45 0.47 0.36
CA GLN A 268 -18.84 0.28 1.68
C GLN A 268 -18.93 1.53 2.57
N SER A 269 -18.74 2.71 1.99
CA SER A 269 -18.77 3.98 2.73
C SER A 269 -20.15 4.32 3.26
N LEU A 270 -21.18 3.81 2.60
CA LEU A 270 -22.57 3.93 3.00
C LEU A 270 -23.07 2.70 3.78
N ASN A 271 -22.24 1.69 4.07
CA ASN A 271 -22.68 0.42 4.68
C ASN A 271 -23.71 -0.36 3.82
N GLU A 272 -23.65 -0.22 2.49
CA GLU A 272 -24.46 -0.96 1.52
C GLU A 272 -23.78 -2.29 1.13
N ASP A 273 -23.24 -3.01 2.12
CA ASP A 273 -22.48 -4.25 1.89
C ASP A 273 -23.32 -5.34 1.23
N HIS A 274 -24.63 -5.37 1.48
CA HIS A 274 -25.54 -6.37 0.92
C HIS A 274 -25.54 -6.33 -0.60
N ARG A 275 -25.49 -5.13 -1.21
CA ARG A 275 -25.39 -4.97 -2.67
C ARG A 275 -24.13 -5.61 -3.23
N ILE A 276 -23.00 -5.40 -2.53
CA ILE A 276 -21.70 -6.00 -2.90
C ILE A 276 -21.78 -7.52 -2.85
N VAL A 277 -22.44 -8.06 -1.83
CA VAL A 277 -22.61 -9.52 -1.65
C VAL A 277 -23.55 -10.09 -2.71
N GLU A 278 -24.67 -9.44 -3.03
CA GLU A 278 -25.60 -9.86 -4.09
C GLU A 278 -24.92 -9.88 -5.47
N TRP A 279 -24.15 -8.84 -5.79
CA TRP A 279 -23.31 -8.83 -6.99
C TRP A 279 -22.28 -9.96 -6.96
N PHE A 280 -21.59 -10.15 -5.83
CA PHE A 280 -20.60 -11.20 -5.67
C PHE A 280 -21.20 -12.59 -5.92
N ASP A 281 -22.35 -12.89 -5.30
CA ASP A 281 -23.05 -14.17 -5.46
C ASP A 281 -23.55 -14.37 -6.91
N THR A 282 -23.80 -13.28 -7.66
CA THR A 282 -24.14 -13.35 -9.09
C THR A 282 -22.94 -13.73 -9.96
N VAL A 283 -21.74 -13.21 -9.65
CA VAL A 283 -20.50 -13.52 -10.39
C VAL A 283 -19.77 -14.76 -9.86
N TRP A 284 -20.14 -15.22 -8.67
CA TRP A 284 -19.63 -16.41 -7.99
C TRP A 284 -20.71 -17.49 -7.96
N PRO A 285 -21.06 -18.11 -9.11
CA PRO A 285 -22.13 -19.09 -9.15
C PRO A 285 -21.86 -20.25 -8.19
N ASP A 286 -22.93 -20.83 -7.64
CA ASP A 286 -22.96 -21.81 -6.54
C ASP A 286 -22.16 -23.12 -6.77
N LEU A 287 -21.48 -23.30 -7.90
CA LEU A 287 -20.96 -24.60 -8.36
C LEU A 287 -19.43 -24.70 -8.55
N GLY A 288 -18.65 -23.67 -8.24
CA GLY A 288 -17.19 -23.81 -8.31
C GLY A 288 -16.44 -22.50 -8.22
N LEU A 289 -15.13 -22.61 -8.05
CA LEU A 289 -14.23 -21.47 -8.23
C LEU A 289 -14.45 -20.92 -9.64
N PRO A 290 -14.72 -19.62 -9.83
CA PRO A 290 -14.67 -19.04 -11.16
C PRO A 290 -13.29 -19.32 -11.75
N GLU A 291 -13.26 -19.67 -13.04
CA GLU A 291 -12.01 -19.88 -13.77
C GLU A 291 -11.76 -18.69 -14.72
N GLY A 292 -10.51 -18.54 -15.15
CA GLY A 292 -10.13 -17.52 -16.14
C GLY A 292 -10.33 -16.08 -15.67
N ASP A 293 -10.95 -15.27 -16.52
CA ASP A 293 -11.03 -13.81 -16.37
C ASP A 293 -11.88 -13.37 -15.18
N ALA A 294 -12.96 -14.10 -14.86
CA ALA A 294 -13.82 -13.77 -13.72
C ALA A 294 -13.08 -13.84 -12.38
N LEU A 295 -12.24 -14.87 -12.19
CA LEU A 295 -11.40 -14.98 -10.99
C LEU A 295 -10.31 -13.91 -10.96
N ALA A 296 -9.74 -13.56 -12.12
CA ALA A 296 -8.76 -12.48 -12.21
C ALA A 296 -9.37 -11.12 -11.81
N ASP A 297 -10.61 -10.87 -12.24
CA ASP A 297 -11.37 -9.67 -11.87
C ASP A 297 -11.70 -9.66 -10.37
N LEU A 298 -12.17 -10.77 -9.80
CA LEU A 298 -12.43 -10.85 -8.37
C LEU A 298 -11.16 -10.71 -7.52
N ARG A 299 -10.05 -11.30 -7.95
CA ARG A 299 -8.72 -11.11 -7.34
C ARG A 299 -8.30 -9.65 -7.36
N PHE A 300 -8.62 -8.93 -8.44
CA PHE A 300 -8.36 -7.50 -8.52
C PHE A 300 -9.12 -6.70 -7.45
N TYR A 301 -10.34 -7.11 -7.09
CA TYR A 301 -11.13 -6.48 -6.02
C TYR A 301 -10.94 -7.09 -4.63
N ALA A 302 -10.14 -8.15 -4.47
CA ALA A 302 -10.10 -8.95 -3.23
C ALA A 302 -9.92 -8.13 -1.95
N ARG A 303 -9.05 -7.10 -1.98
CA ARG A 303 -8.85 -6.20 -0.83
C ARG A 303 -10.10 -5.41 -0.45
N ALA A 304 -10.85 -4.93 -1.44
CA ALA A 304 -12.09 -4.21 -1.20
C ALA A 304 -13.19 -5.19 -0.75
N LEU A 305 -13.26 -6.39 -1.32
CA LEU A 305 -14.28 -7.39 -0.98
C LEU A 305 -14.10 -8.04 0.40
N GLY A 306 -12.89 -8.02 0.98
CA GLY A 306 -12.61 -8.71 2.23
C GLY A 306 -13.50 -8.31 3.42
N GLY A 307 -13.80 -7.02 3.58
CA GLY A 307 -14.70 -6.53 4.64
C GLY A 307 -16.15 -7.03 4.48
N PRO A 308 -16.82 -6.69 3.37
CA PRO A 308 -18.20 -7.10 3.08
C PRO A 308 -18.39 -8.62 3.13
N LEU A 309 -17.52 -9.38 2.46
CA LEU A 309 -17.63 -10.85 2.43
C LEU A 309 -17.41 -11.47 3.81
N THR A 310 -16.47 -10.95 4.61
CA THR A 310 -16.25 -11.46 5.97
C THR A 310 -17.47 -11.18 6.87
N ARG A 311 -18.05 -9.98 6.80
CA ARG A 311 -19.26 -9.62 7.57
C ARG A 311 -20.48 -10.44 7.16
N ALA A 312 -20.60 -10.80 5.89
CA ALA A 312 -21.65 -11.68 5.37
C ALA A 312 -21.41 -13.18 5.62
N GLY A 313 -20.37 -13.56 6.38
CA GLY A 313 -20.04 -14.96 6.65
C GLY A 313 -19.39 -15.70 5.47
N ARG A 314 -19.12 -15.02 4.35
CA ARG A 314 -18.44 -15.53 3.14
C ARG A 314 -16.91 -15.52 3.26
N THR A 315 -16.36 -15.74 4.46
CA THR A 315 -14.91 -15.68 4.70
C THR A 315 -14.12 -16.68 3.84
N ALA A 316 -14.69 -17.84 3.53
CA ALA A 316 -14.09 -18.84 2.66
C ALA A 316 -13.93 -18.33 1.22
N ALA A 317 -14.98 -17.73 0.67
CA ALA A 317 -14.98 -17.18 -0.69
C ALA A 317 -13.96 -16.06 -0.84
N TRP A 318 -13.86 -15.17 0.17
CA TRP A 318 -12.79 -14.17 0.19
C TRP A 318 -11.39 -14.82 0.22
N GLY A 319 -11.22 -15.89 1.01
CA GLY A 319 -9.96 -16.64 1.05
C GLY A 319 -9.58 -17.31 -0.28
N GLN A 320 -10.55 -17.60 -1.14
CA GLN A 320 -10.29 -18.15 -2.48
C GLN A 320 -9.82 -17.08 -3.48
N ILE A 321 -10.27 -15.83 -3.31
CA ILE A 321 -9.91 -14.71 -4.21
C ILE A 321 -8.75 -13.86 -3.72
N GLU A 322 -8.32 -13.93 -2.46
CA GLU A 322 -7.17 -13.14 -1.96
C GLU A 322 -5.85 -13.76 -2.43
N PRO A 323 -5.09 -13.11 -3.34
CA PRO A 323 -3.86 -13.68 -3.88
C PRO A 323 -2.66 -13.56 -2.93
N ASP A 324 -2.64 -12.57 -2.03
CA ASP A 324 -1.48 -12.25 -1.19
C ASP A 324 -1.85 -11.97 0.27
N PRO A 325 -2.18 -13.03 1.04
CA PRO A 325 -2.51 -12.87 2.46
C PRO A 325 -1.33 -12.37 3.30
N VAL A 326 -0.07 -12.57 2.85
CA VAL A 326 1.13 -12.05 3.53
C VAL A 326 1.23 -10.55 3.37
N GLY A 327 1.07 -10.03 2.15
CA GLY A 327 1.04 -8.60 1.88
C GLY A 327 -0.06 -7.88 2.66
N MET A 328 -1.20 -8.53 2.87
CA MET A 328 -2.26 -7.97 3.72
C MET A 328 -1.85 -7.86 5.18
N VAL A 329 -1.20 -8.87 5.76
CA VAL A 329 -0.68 -8.83 7.14
C VAL A 329 0.34 -7.72 7.31
N ILE A 330 1.30 -7.59 6.38
CA ILE A 330 2.30 -6.52 6.38
C ILE A 330 1.62 -5.14 6.32
N HIS A 331 0.65 -4.98 5.42
CA HIS A 331 -0.09 -3.73 5.27
C HIS A 331 -0.88 -3.38 6.54
N ALA A 332 -1.50 -4.37 7.20
CA ALA A 332 -2.23 -4.18 8.44
C ALA A 332 -1.30 -3.75 9.59
N HIS A 333 -0.10 -4.34 9.67
CA HIS A 333 0.91 -3.91 10.65
C HIS A 333 1.33 -2.46 10.42
N ARG A 334 1.58 -2.09 9.16
CA ARG A 334 1.97 -0.72 8.79
C ARG A 334 0.90 0.29 9.19
N ILE A 335 -0.38 0.01 8.87
CA ILE A 335 -1.50 0.87 9.29
C ILE A 335 -1.53 1.02 10.81
N GLU A 336 -1.35 -0.06 11.58
CA GLU A 336 -1.36 0.05 13.03
C GLU A 336 -0.17 0.85 13.58
N GLN A 337 1.01 0.75 12.97
CA GLN A 337 2.15 1.62 13.32
C GLN A 337 1.88 3.08 13.01
N GLU A 338 1.34 3.38 11.82
CA GLU A 338 0.93 4.75 11.44
C GLU A 338 -0.07 5.33 12.46
N LEU A 339 -1.08 4.54 12.86
CA LEU A 339 -2.07 4.94 13.87
C LEU A 339 -1.46 5.13 15.26
N ARG A 340 -0.50 4.29 15.65
CA ARG A 340 0.21 4.43 16.93
C ARG A 340 1.10 5.66 16.95
N ASP A 341 1.79 5.95 15.85
CA ASP A 341 2.62 7.13 15.69
C ASP A 341 1.78 8.41 15.70
N GLU A 342 0.65 8.43 15.00
CA GLU A 342 -0.32 9.52 15.05
C GLU A 342 -0.83 9.70 16.49
N HIS A 343 -1.28 8.62 17.12
CA HIS A 343 -1.78 8.66 18.49
C HIS A 343 -0.72 9.16 19.48
N ALA A 344 0.56 8.80 19.29
CA ALA A 344 1.66 9.26 20.14
C ALA A 344 1.91 10.77 20.03
N ARG A 345 1.54 11.41 18.91
CA ARG A 345 1.65 12.86 18.69
C ARG A 345 0.51 13.65 19.32
N LEU A 346 -0.60 13.00 19.68
CA LEU A 346 -1.75 13.65 20.29
C LEU A 346 -1.47 14.07 21.74
N SER A 347 -2.19 15.10 22.19
CA SER A 347 -2.15 15.53 23.60
C SER A 347 -2.58 14.39 24.53
N ARG A 348 -2.23 14.49 25.82
CA ARG A 348 -2.62 13.47 26.82
C ARG A 348 -4.14 13.27 26.89
N HIS A 349 -4.91 14.36 26.77
CA HIS A 349 -6.36 14.32 26.83
C HIS A 349 -6.95 13.60 25.60
N GLU A 350 -6.47 13.91 24.41
CA GLU A 350 -6.89 13.24 23.16
C GLU A 350 -6.50 11.77 23.12
N ARG A 351 -5.34 11.41 23.69
CA ARG A 351 -4.93 10.01 23.82
C ARG A 351 -5.85 9.20 24.73
N GLN A 352 -6.39 9.81 25.79
CA GLN A 352 -7.32 9.14 26.69
C GLN A 352 -8.70 8.95 26.06
N SER A 353 -9.13 9.84 25.17
CA SER A 353 -10.43 9.74 24.50
C SER A 353 -10.40 8.85 23.25
N ARG A 354 -9.25 8.68 22.59
CA ARG A 354 -9.13 7.84 21.39
C ARG A 354 -8.61 6.43 21.70
N THR A 355 -9.45 5.42 21.52
CA THR A 355 -8.99 4.02 21.58
C THR A 355 -8.37 3.62 20.24
N ILE A 356 -7.12 3.16 20.24
CA ILE A 356 -6.49 2.59 19.04
C ILE A 356 -7.11 1.22 18.78
N ARG A 357 -7.80 1.07 17.65
CA ARG A 357 -8.31 -0.22 17.20
C ARG A 357 -7.13 -1.15 16.84
N PRO A 358 -7.12 -2.43 17.26
CA PRO A 358 -6.03 -3.36 16.97
C PRO A 358 -6.10 -3.90 15.52
N VAL A 359 -5.93 -3.01 14.54
CA VAL A 359 -6.09 -3.29 13.11
C VAL A 359 -5.22 -4.45 12.63
N PHE A 360 -3.98 -4.53 13.11
CA PHE A 360 -3.05 -5.60 12.76
C PHE A 360 -3.55 -6.97 13.22
N ALA A 361 -3.98 -7.06 14.48
CA ALA A 361 -4.48 -8.32 15.02
C ALA A 361 -5.76 -8.74 14.29
N GLU A 362 -6.73 -7.84 14.16
CA GLU A 362 -8.01 -8.12 13.51
C GLU A 362 -7.83 -8.61 12.07
N ARG A 363 -7.08 -7.87 11.24
CA ARG A 363 -6.88 -8.23 9.83
C ARG A 363 -6.05 -9.50 9.67
N THR A 364 -5.08 -9.75 10.54
CA THR A 364 -4.29 -10.99 10.54
C THR A 364 -5.17 -12.21 10.80
N LEU A 365 -6.04 -12.14 11.80
CA LEU A 365 -6.95 -13.23 12.14
C LEU A 365 -7.93 -13.51 11.00
N ILE A 366 -8.47 -12.45 10.39
CA ILE A 366 -9.34 -12.56 9.21
C ILE A 366 -8.58 -13.23 8.05
N ALA A 367 -7.35 -12.79 7.73
CA ALA A 367 -6.49 -13.40 6.70
C ALA A 367 -6.35 -14.91 6.91
N HIS A 368 -5.92 -15.27 8.11
CA HIS A 368 -5.54 -16.61 8.45
C HIS A 368 -6.76 -17.55 8.42
N LEU A 369 -7.88 -17.12 9.00
CA LEU A 369 -9.12 -17.88 8.98
C LEU A 369 -9.72 -18.01 7.57
N ALA A 370 -9.60 -16.97 6.73
CA ALA A 370 -10.05 -17.04 5.35
C ALA A 370 -9.29 -18.10 4.56
N MET A 371 -7.96 -18.13 4.69
CA MET A 371 -7.13 -19.15 4.04
C MET A 371 -7.49 -20.56 4.52
N LEU A 372 -7.67 -20.78 5.83
CA LEU A 372 -8.07 -22.08 6.36
C LEU A 372 -9.49 -22.52 5.95
N LYS A 373 -10.41 -21.58 5.81
CA LYS A 373 -11.78 -21.84 5.34
C LYS A 373 -11.84 -22.09 3.83
N ALA A 374 -10.89 -21.56 3.09
CA ALA A 374 -10.68 -21.77 1.66
C ALA A 374 -9.83 -23.01 1.35
N ASP A 375 -9.53 -23.85 2.35
CA ASP A 375 -8.66 -25.02 2.25
C ASP A 375 -7.26 -24.71 1.67
N ARG A 376 -6.71 -23.55 2.06
CA ARG A 376 -5.35 -23.08 1.74
C ARG A 376 -4.46 -23.04 3.01
N PRO A 377 -4.16 -24.17 3.66
CA PRO A 377 -3.40 -24.19 4.90
C PRO A 377 -2.00 -23.59 4.77
N ASP A 378 -1.30 -23.82 3.66
CA ASP A 378 0.06 -23.30 3.47
C ASP A 378 0.11 -21.77 3.43
N ASP A 379 -0.87 -21.14 2.78
CA ASP A 379 -0.99 -19.68 2.77
C ASP A 379 -1.41 -19.13 4.14
N ALA A 380 -2.27 -19.85 4.87
CA ALA A 380 -2.59 -19.52 6.25
C ALA A 380 -1.34 -19.54 7.15
N LEU A 381 -0.46 -20.53 6.96
CA LEU A 381 0.81 -20.65 7.68
C LEU A 381 1.78 -19.51 7.32
N ARG A 382 1.89 -19.17 6.04
CA ARG A 382 2.73 -18.05 5.57
C ARG A 382 2.28 -16.72 6.19
N ALA A 383 0.97 -16.45 6.17
CA ALA A 383 0.40 -15.26 6.79
C ALA A 383 0.64 -15.24 8.31
N ALA A 384 0.45 -16.38 8.99
CA ALA A 384 0.70 -16.50 10.43
C ALA A 384 2.18 -16.26 10.79
N ARG A 385 3.13 -16.84 10.04
CA ARG A 385 4.57 -16.64 10.24
C ARG A 385 4.97 -15.18 10.03
N ALA A 386 4.45 -14.54 8.98
CA ALA A 386 4.69 -13.12 8.73
C ALA A 386 4.17 -12.26 9.91
N ALA A 387 2.97 -12.56 10.41
CA ALA A 387 2.41 -11.84 11.55
C ALA A 387 3.24 -12.02 12.83
N ILE A 388 3.66 -13.25 13.12
CA ILE A 388 4.51 -13.56 14.28
C ILE A 388 5.85 -12.83 14.19
N ALA A 389 6.45 -12.74 13.00
CA ALA A 389 7.70 -12.01 12.81
C ALA A 389 7.55 -10.49 13.04
N LEU A 390 6.35 -9.94 12.80
CA LEU A 390 6.02 -8.52 13.00
C LEU A 390 5.52 -8.21 14.43
N ASP A 391 5.16 -9.22 15.22
CA ASP A 391 4.67 -9.07 16.59
C ASP A 391 5.73 -9.44 17.63
N ALA A 392 6.40 -8.43 18.19
CA ALA A 392 7.35 -8.64 19.28
C ALA A 392 6.70 -9.13 20.60
N SER A 393 5.38 -8.97 20.78
CA SER A 393 4.71 -9.31 22.05
C SER A 393 4.39 -10.81 22.21
N GLY A 394 4.41 -11.57 21.11
CA GLY A 394 3.91 -12.95 21.06
C GLY A 394 2.40 -13.07 21.27
N GLY A 395 1.67 -11.97 21.37
CA GLY A 395 0.21 -11.94 21.53
C GLY A 395 -0.51 -12.49 20.30
N ILE A 396 -0.04 -12.15 19.10
CA ILE A 396 -0.66 -12.57 17.83
C ILE A 396 -0.62 -14.08 17.65
N ARG A 397 0.47 -14.70 18.11
CA ARG A 397 0.70 -16.14 18.06
C ARG A 397 -0.43 -16.90 18.76
N ARG A 398 -0.77 -16.50 20.00
CA ARG A 398 -1.86 -17.08 20.79
C ARG A 398 -3.22 -16.76 20.18
N ALA A 399 -3.40 -15.54 19.66
CA ALA A 399 -4.64 -15.11 19.04
C ALA A 399 -4.99 -15.93 17.79
N ILE A 400 -4.01 -16.21 16.93
CA ILE A 400 -4.17 -17.03 15.72
C ILE A 400 -4.65 -18.44 16.09
N VAL A 401 -3.95 -19.11 17.02
CA VAL A 401 -4.31 -20.48 17.43
C VAL A 401 -5.69 -20.52 18.07
N ARG A 402 -6.02 -19.54 18.94
CA ARG A 402 -7.34 -19.43 19.55
C ARG A 402 -8.43 -19.24 18.49
N ALA A 403 -8.23 -18.33 17.54
CA ALA A 403 -9.17 -18.07 16.47
C ALA A 403 -9.42 -19.33 15.61
N ALA A 404 -8.38 -20.10 15.29
CA ALA A 404 -8.52 -21.35 14.55
C ALA A 404 -9.29 -22.42 15.34
N ILE A 405 -9.07 -22.54 16.66
CA ILE A 405 -9.84 -23.43 17.55
C ILE A 405 -11.31 -23.02 17.60
N ASP A 406 -11.58 -21.73 17.80
CA ASP A 406 -12.94 -21.21 17.97
C ASP A 406 -13.74 -21.26 16.66
N ALA A 407 -13.07 -21.17 15.51
CA ALA A 407 -13.67 -21.35 14.19
C ALA A 407 -13.77 -22.83 13.74
N ASP A 408 -13.40 -23.79 14.58
CA ASP A 408 -13.31 -25.23 14.26
C ASP A 408 -12.46 -25.55 13.01
N ARG A 409 -11.42 -24.72 12.80
CA ARG A 409 -10.44 -24.82 11.71
C ARG A 409 -9.03 -25.14 12.23
N ALA A 410 -8.93 -25.76 13.40
CA ALA A 410 -7.64 -26.19 13.95
C ALA A 410 -6.91 -27.12 12.97
N HIS A 411 -5.61 -26.88 12.80
CA HIS A 411 -4.73 -27.58 11.85
C HIS A 411 -3.41 -27.97 12.55
N PRO A 412 -2.76 -29.10 12.24
CA PRO A 412 -1.54 -29.56 12.91
C PRO A 412 -0.42 -28.50 13.04
N MET A 413 -0.26 -27.63 12.04
CA MET A 413 0.69 -26.50 12.06
C MET A 413 0.55 -25.59 13.30
N HIS A 414 -0.62 -25.53 13.92
CA HIS A 414 -0.84 -24.68 15.09
C HIS A 414 -0.07 -25.15 16.32
N ARG A 415 0.38 -26.42 16.35
CA ARG A 415 1.30 -26.91 17.38
C ARG A 415 2.63 -26.15 17.33
N ASP A 416 3.20 -26.03 16.14
CA ASP A 416 4.46 -25.32 15.90
C ASP A 416 4.31 -23.80 16.07
N LEU A 417 3.09 -23.30 15.87
CA LEU A 417 2.76 -21.91 16.16
C LEU A 417 2.58 -21.67 17.65
N LEU A 418 2.33 -22.65 18.53
CA LEU A 418 2.26 -22.38 19.97
C LEU A 418 3.65 -22.25 20.59
N ASP A 419 3.83 -21.21 21.41
CA ASP A 419 5.01 -21.07 22.27
C ASP A 419 4.94 -22.12 23.40
N PRO A 420 6.06 -22.77 23.80
CA PRO A 420 6.13 -23.60 25.01
C PRO A 420 5.53 -22.96 26.27
N ALA A 421 5.58 -21.62 26.38
CA ALA A 421 4.97 -20.84 27.46
C ALA A 421 3.46 -20.63 27.33
N ALA A 422 2.80 -21.16 26.29
CA ALA A 422 1.36 -21.02 26.11
C ALA A 422 0.57 -21.68 27.27
N PRO A 423 -0.58 -21.09 27.69
CA PRO A 423 -1.39 -21.65 28.76
C PRO A 423 -1.76 -23.13 28.49
N PRO A 424 -1.65 -24.04 29.48
CA PRO A 424 -1.98 -25.46 29.31
C PRO A 424 -3.36 -25.68 28.68
N LEU A 425 -4.38 -24.94 29.15
CA LEU A 425 -5.74 -25.01 28.62
C LEU A 425 -5.83 -24.75 27.10
N LEU A 426 -5.00 -23.87 26.55
CA LEU A 426 -5.00 -23.59 25.10
C LEU A 426 -4.39 -24.75 24.31
N ARG A 427 -3.33 -25.37 24.86
CA ARG A 427 -2.71 -26.59 24.28
C ARG A 427 -3.69 -27.76 24.31
N ASP A 428 -4.35 -27.99 25.44
CA ASP A 428 -5.32 -29.08 25.59
C ASP A 428 -6.50 -28.92 24.64
N ARG A 429 -7.04 -27.69 24.51
CA ARG A 429 -8.11 -27.38 23.53
C ARG A 429 -7.66 -27.60 22.09
N LEU A 430 -6.41 -27.25 21.76
CA LEU A 430 -5.86 -27.50 20.43
C LEU A 430 -5.81 -29.00 20.14
N GLU A 431 -5.21 -29.79 21.04
CA GLU A 431 -5.09 -31.23 20.87
C GLU A 431 -6.46 -31.92 20.76
N GLN A 432 -7.41 -31.54 21.61
CA GLN A 432 -8.77 -32.06 21.55
C GLN A 432 -9.44 -31.80 20.19
N ARG A 433 -9.26 -30.59 19.62
CA ARG A 433 -9.80 -30.26 18.29
C ARG A 433 -9.12 -31.03 17.17
N LEU A 434 -7.79 -31.19 17.24
CA LEU A 434 -7.04 -31.96 16.25
C LEU A 434 -7.44 -33.45 16.28
N GLN A 435 -7.62 -34.05 17.46
CA GLN A 435 -8.09 -35.43 17.61
C GLN A 435 -9.50 -35.63 17.04
N ARG A 436 -10.44 -34.70 17.33
CA ARG A 436 -11.81 -34.77 16.80
C ARG A 436 -11.84 -34.79 15.27
N ARG A 437 -11.02 -33.96 14.62
CA ARG A 437 -10.93 -33.92 13.15
C ARG A 437 -10.46 -35.24 12.53
N VAL A 438 -9.52 -35.94 13.19
CA VAL A 438 -9.07 -37.26 12.72
C VAL A 438 -10.20 -38.28 12.82
N THR A 439 -11.00 -38.25 13.88
CA THR A 439 -12.13 -39.20 14.06
C THR A 439 -13.33 -38.93 13.16
N THR A 440 -13.54 -37.68 12.72
CA THR A 440 -14.67 -37.30 11.86
C THR A 440 -14.31 -37.28 10.37
N ALA A 441 -13.06 -37.53 10.00
CA ALA A 441 -12.70 -37.64 8.59
C ALA A 441 -13.47 -38.82 7.98
N PRO A 442 -14.26 -38.61 6.91
CA PRO A 442 -14.95 -39.71 6.25
C PRO A 442 -13.90 -40.76 5.85
N ILE A 443 -14.16 -42.02 6.19
CA ILE A 443 -13.35 -43.13 5.74
C ILE A 443 -13.44 -43.10 4.21
N PRO A 444 -12.31 -42.98 3.48
CA PRO A 444 -12.36 -43.00 2.03
C PRO A 444 -12.94 -44.34 1.58
N ASP A 445 -14.05 -44.28 0.84
CA ASP A 445 -14.70 -45.45 0.20
C ASP A 445 -13.80 -46.11 -0.83
#